data_AF-A0A536DS40-F1
#
_entry.id   AF-A0A536DS40-F1
#
_cell.length_a   1.000
_cell.length_b   1.000
_cell.length_c   1.000
_cell.angle_alpha   90.00
_cell.angle_beta   90.00
_cell.angle_gamma   90.00
#
_symmetry.space_group_name_H-M   'P 1'
#
loop_
_entity.id
_entity.type
_entity.pdbx_description
1 polymer ?
#
loop_
_entity_poly.entity_id
_entity_poly.type
_entity_poly.pdbx_seq_one_letter_code
_entity_poly.pdbx_strand_id
1 'polypeptide(L)'
;MAEGRAGAGVHARERAHPASRRADVGARRAGRIRPVRATALADPRPHRGVHLAPLLDCPARRPDCVPRARPAGGGGHASGADAAERSLRAPVPHAGRRLHRRGRRAGGRAGSRRRDRPPSLRPKLIGVALGAAAAAAYLIGSGRVFGYDSAVTFANFIATPNLLDAFAIHSQQPTIPLAQIAGNDHVLVSLWSHLIYSLTGTRSEVVYRLLPAIAAGATAGVTAMVLVERFGVAAGVSAGLYVATNPMFVENSRDLRGYSVATLFGLLATIVFFGKWTRWRLVLYGLLLGLAIAAHAYAGLVLVAHVLWIVTRRSWGDLPRLAPAWALAAVIAIAANGYILWIDATQHGFLPKQFTNGFPSDLLFYLLGARSLLAIGLWLSAAGLGLWALRRERFVWVALALVIATAAALWLVIEPYYLYPRFFIFVIPG
;
A
#
# COMPACT_ATOMS: atom_id res chain seq x y z
N MET A 1 -4.95 63.14 -34.95
CA MET A 1 -5.43 64.43 -35.50
C MET A 1 -6.95 64.38 -35.54
N ALA A 2 -7.60 65.47 -35.10
CA ALA A 2 -9.05 65.76 -35.03
C ALA A 2 -9.90 64.80 -34.15
N GLU A 3 -10.23 65.11 -32.89
CA GLU A 3 -11.15 66.13 -32.31
C GLU A 3 -12.65 65.93 -32.62
N GLY A 4 -13.44 65.77 -31.56
CA GLY A 4 -14.91 65.71 -31.56
C GLY A 4 -15.51 65.69 -30.15
N ARG A 5 -15.62 66.88 -29.55
CA ARG A 5 -16.41 67.33 -28.37
C ARG A 5 -17.88 66.80 -28.39
N ALA A 6 -18.74 66.80 -27.36
CA ALA A 6 -18.82 67.33 -25.99
C ALA A 6 -20.05 66.68 -25.32
N GLY A 7 -20.18 66.82 -23.99
CA GLY A 7 -21.47 66.65 -23.30
C GLY A 7 -21.36 66.49 -21.78
N ALA A 8 -21.47 67.59 -21.05
CA ALA A 8 -21.37 67.69 -19.59
C ALA A 8 -22.64 67.24 -18.85
N GLY A 9 -22.50 66.84 -17.58
CA GLY A 9 -23.61 66.60 -16.67
C GLY A 9 -23.16 66.38 -15.22
N VAL A 10 -23.00 67.49 -14.49
CA VAL A 10 -22.66 67.57 -13.07
C VAL A 10 -23.85 67.13 -12.21
N HIS A 11 -23.65 66.25 -11.23
CA HIS A 11 -24.33 66.33 -9.94
C HIS A 11 -23.46 65.82 -8.79
N ALA A 12 -23.09 66.77 -7.93
CA ALA A 12 -22.45 66.54 -6.66
C ALA A 12 -23.42 65.85 -5.68
N ARG A 13 -22.88 64.94 -4.86
CA ARG A 13 -23.41 64.70 -3.52
C ARG A 13 -22.26 64.38 -2.57
N GLU A 14 -21.98 65.37 -1.72
CA GLU A 14 -21.24 65.23 -0.48
C GLU A 14 -21.76 64.05 0.34
N ARG A 15 -20.84 63.32 0.98
CA ARG A 15 -21.06 62.70 2.30
C ARG A 15 -19.73 62.35 2.96
N ALA A 16 -19.39 63.20 3.92
CA ALA A 16 -18.78 62.95 5.23
C ALA A 16 -17.71 61.85 5.37
N HIS A 17 -16.48 62.31 5.58
CA HIS A 17 -15.39 61.60 6.25
C HIS A 17 -15.76 61.19 7.69
N PRO A 18 -15.53 59.94 8.12
CA PRO A 18 -15.38 59.61 9.53
C PRO A 18 -13.93 59.74 9.99
N ALA A 19 -13.81 60.28 11.20
CA ALA A 19 -12.63 60.70 11.91
C ALA A 19 -11.56 59.63 12.14
N SER A 20 -10.31 60.08 12.10
CA SER A 20 -9.12 59.39 12.57
C SER A 20 -9.14 59.24 14.09
N ARG A 21 -9.34 58.01 14.57
CA ARG A 21 -9.08 57.65 15.98
C ARG A 21 -7.57 57.60 16.21
N ARG A 22 -7.04 58.60 16.90
CA ARG A 22 -5.77 58.50 17.63
C ARG A 22 -5.98 57.57 18.81
N ALA A 23 -5.22 56.47 18.85
CA ALA A 23 -5.07 55.65 20.04
C ALA A 23 -3.77 56.06 20.71
N ASP A 24 -3.88 56.66 21.90
CA ASP A 24 -2.76 56.94 22.78
C ASP A 24 -2.16 55.62 23.29
N VAL A 25 -0.97 55.29 22.78
CA VAL A 25 -0.17 54.18 23.30
C VAL A 25 0.69 54.73 24.43
N GLY A 26 0.26 54.45 25.67
CA GLY A 26 1.00 54.76 26.88
C GLY A 26 2.37 54.06 26.90
N ALA A 27 3.41 54.84 27.16
CA ALA A 27 4.78 54.37 27.35
C ALA A 27 4.88 53.43 28.55
N ARG A 28 5.04 52.12 28.29
CA ARG A 28 5.43 51.13 29.30
C ARG A 28 6.94 50.88 29.24
N ARG A 29 7.54 51.07 30.42
CA ARG A 29 8.91 50.81 30.87
C ARG A 29 9.71 49.79 30.07
N ALA A 30 10.94 50.17 29.72
CA ALA A 30 11.99 49.31 29.21
C ALA A 30 12.36 48.23 30.24
N GLY A 31 11.81 47.03 30.07
CA GLY A 31 12.29 45.81 30.70
C GLY A 31 13.54 45.33 29.99
N ARG A 32 14.63 45.16 30.74
CA ARG A 32 15.91 44.60 30.31
C ARG A 32 15.72 43.34 29.47
N ILE A 33 16.02 43.42 28.18
CA ILE A 33 16.19 42.25 27.32
C ILE A 33 17.56 41.65 27.67
N ARG A 34 17.54 40.46 28.27
CA ARG A 34 18.72 39.62 28.47
C ARG A 34 19.14 39.12 27.09
N PRO A 35 20.39 39.33 26.63
CA PRO A 35 20.82 38.78 25.35
C PRO A 35 20.79 37.26 25.43
N VAL A 36 19.89 36.65 24.67
CA VAL A 36 19.92 35.22 24.40
C VAL A 36 21.16 34.98 23.56
N ARG A 37 22.13 34.24 24.12
CA ARG A 37 23.30 33.75 23.38
C ARG A 37 22.81 33.01 22.14
N ALA A 38 23.28 33.43 20.97
CA ALA A 38 23.18 32.63 19.77
C ALA A 38 23.82 31.26 20.04
N THR A 39 23.07 30.19 19.85
CA THR A 39 23.62 28.84 19.72
C THR A 39 24.59 28.85 18.55
N ALA A 40 25.84 28.49 18.81
CA ALA A 40 26.89 28.36 17.82
C ALA A 40 26.41 27.52 16.63
N LEU A 41 26.67 28.01 15.41
CA LEU A 41 26.52 27.23 14.19
C LEU A 41 27.23 25.88 14.36
N ALA A 42 26.49 24.79 14.13
CA ALA A 42 27.05 23.47 14.02
C ALA A 42 27.97 23.41 12.79
N ASP A 43 29.23 23.07 13.05
CA ASP A 43 30.31 22.78 12.11
C ASP A 43 29.87 21.70 11.09
N PRO A 44 30.02 21.91 9.77
CA PRO A 44 29.72 20.88 8.78
C PRO A 44 30.90 19.90 8.72
N ARG A 45 30.84 18.84 9.53
CA ARG A 45 31.74 17.68 9.39
C ARG A 45 30.98 16.43 8.94
N PRO A 46 31.58 15.62 8.05
CA PRO A 46 30.92 14.47 7.45
C PRO A 46 30.67 13.37 8.48
N HIS A 47 29.44 12.87 8.52
CA HIS A 47 29.05 11.76 9.39
C HIS A 47 29.84 10.50 9.04
N ARG A 48 30.71 10.12 9.97
CA ARG A 48 31.29 8.79 10.12
C ARG A 48 30.17 7.78 10.38
N GLY A 49 30.34 6.60 9.78
CA GLY A 49 29.44 5.46 9.93
C GLY A 49 29.29 5.00 11.38
N VAL A 50 28.15 4.34 11.60
CA VAL A 50 27.82 3.64 12.85
C VAL A 50 28.80 2.49 13.03
N HIS A 51 29.74 2.65 13.97
CA HIS A 51 30.59 1.55 14.44
C HIS A 51 29.72 0.55 15.22
N LEU A 52 29.47 -0.61 14.62
CA LEU A 52 29.12 -1.82 15.35
C LEU A 52 30.37 -2.35 16.06
N ALA A 53 30.25 -2.67 17.35
CA ALA A 53 31.33 -3.26 18.13
C ALA A 53 31.71 -4.64 17.57
N PRO A 54 33.02 -4.97 17.44
CA PRO A 54 33.45 -6.31 17.06
C PRO A 54 33.33 -7.23 18.28
N LEU A 55 32.31 -8.09 18.27
CA LEU A 55 32.08 -9.11 19.30
C LEU A 55 32.30 -10.51 18.72
N LEU A 56 33.40 -10.73 17.98
CA LEU A 56 33.86 -12.05 17.56
C LEU A 56 35.38 -12.02 17.28
N ASP A 57 36.18 -11.93 18.34
CA ASP A 57 37.59 -12.34 18.33
C ASP A 57 37.81 -13.33 19.47
N CYS A 58 37.81 -14.62 19.13
CA CYS A 58 38.34 -15.67 19.98
C CYS A 58 39.32 -16.49 19.13
N PRO A 59 40.59 -16.61 19.54
CA PRO A 59 41.62 -17.28 18.75
C PRO A 59 41.43 -18.80 18.73
N ALA A 60 41.80 -19.39 17.60
CA ALA A 60 41.80 -20.82 17.33
C ALA A 60 42.64 -21.59 18.37
N ARG A 61 42.00 -22.53 19.08
CA ARG A 61 42.69 -23.57 19.84
C ARG A 61 43.09 -24.71 18.91
N ARG A 62 44.31 -25.23 19.15
CA ARG A 62 45.04 -26.28 18.44
C ARG A 62 44.24 -27.59 18.24
N PRO A 63 44.62 -28.40 17.24
CA PRO A 63 44.04 -29.70 16.96
C PRO A 63 44.75 -30.80 17.76
N ASP A 64 43.98 -31.74 18.31
CA ASP A 64 44.53 -33.00 18.84
C ASP A 64 43.95 -34.23 18.12
N CYS A 65 44.90 -35.01 17.64
CA CYS A 65 45.00 -36.47 17.56
C CYS A 65 43.89 -37.32 16.89
N VAL A 66 44.30 -37.79 15.70
CA VAL A 66 43.95 -39.05 15.02
C VAL A 66 43.92 -40.27 15.97
N PRO A 67 43.17 -41.33 15.62
CA PRO A 67 43.90 -42.58 15.34
C PRO A 67 43.40 -43.39 14.12
N ARG A 68 44.41 -43.78 13.32
CA ARG A 68 44.67 -45.07 12.66
C ARG A 68 43.56 -45.78 11.84
N ALA A 69 43.74 -45.70 10.52
CA ALA A 69 44.02 -46.78 9.55
C ALA A 69 43.57 -48.23 9.81
N ARG A 70 42.88 -48.82 8.80
CA ARG A 70 43.23 -50.06 8.03
C ARG A 70 42.07 -50.48 7.09
N PRO A 71 42.27 -51.35 6.08
CA PRO A 71 43.00 -51.08 4.84
C PRO A 71 42.21 -51.52 3.58
N ALA A 72 42.93 -51.52 2.46
CA ALA A 72 42.52 -51.70 1.07
C ALA A 72 41.87 -53.05 0.67
N GLY A 73 41.12 -52.97 -0.43
CA GLY A 73 40.79 -54.06 -1.35
C GLY A 73 39.66 -53.58 -2.28
N GLY A 74 39.73 -53.60 -3.60
CA GLY A 74 40.66 -54.10 -4.61
C GLY A 74 39.96 -53.93 -5.98
N GLY A 75 40.74 -53.92 -7.06
CA GLY A 75 40.43 -54.15 -8.50
C GLY A 75 39.00 -53.95 -9.02
N GLY A 76 38.74 -53.28 -10.14
CA GLY A 76 39.54 -53.19 -11.35
C GLY A 76 38.59 -53.20 -12.56
N HIS A 77 39.07 -52.58 -13.65
CA HIS A 77 38.63 -52.71 -15.04
C HIS A 77 37.35 -52.06 -15.58
N ALA A 78 37.51 -51.77 -16.87
CA ALA A 78 36.80 -50.83 -17.71
C ALA A 78 35.96 -51.56 -18.78
N SER A 79 35.16 -50.75 -19.49
CA SER A 79 34.75 -50.89 -20.89
C SER A 79 34.17 -52.22 -21.37
N GLY A 80 32.90 -52.18 -21.78
CA GLY A 80 32.29 -53.20 -22.65
C GLY A 80 30.94 -52.74 -23.15
N ALA A 81 30.88 -52.44 -24.45
CA ALA A 81 29.66 -52.14 -25.18
C ALA A 81 28.86 -53.42 -25.50
N ASP A 82 27.62 -53.16 -25.91
CA ASP A 82 26.73 -53.98 -26.72
C ASP A 82 25.84 -55.08 -26.10
N ALA A 83 24.59 -54.95 -26.56
CA ALA A 83 23.63 -55.97 -26.94
C ALA A 83 22.49 -56.37 -25.98
N ALA A 84 21.30 -56.05 -26.49
CA ALA A 84 20.10 -56.88 -26.59
C ALA A 84 19.18 -57.06 -25.36
N GLU A 85 17.96 -56.56 -25.58
CA GLU A 85 16.68 -57.18 -25.24
C GLU A 85 16.50 -57.77 -23.84
N ARG A 86 15.71 -57.07 -23.01
CA ARG A 86 14.75 -57.74 -22.13
C ARG A 86 13.62 -56.81 -21.71
N SER A 87 12.41 -57.25 -22.00
CA SER A 87 11.14 -56.71 -21.55
C SER A 87 10.85 -57.13 -20.10
N LEU A 88 9.92 -56.39 -19.48
CA LEU A 88 9.18 -56.71 -18.25
C LEU A 88 9.96 -56.60 -16.92
N ARG A 89 9.68 -55.53 -16.16
CA ARG A 89 9.28 -55.62 -14.74
C ARG A 89 8.72 -54.29 -14.22
N ALA A 90 7.48 -54.35 -13.75
CA ALA A 90 6.85 -53.32 -12.94
C ALA A 90 7.50 -53.25 -11.53
N PRO A 91 7.54 -52.08 -10.89
CA PRO A 91 8.08 -51.95 -9.54
C PRO A 91 7.19 -52.64 -8.50
N VAL A 92 7.87 -53.44 -7.67
CA VAL A 92 7.36 -54.16 -6.50
C VAL A 92 6.90 -53.17 -5.41
N PRO A 93 5.72 -53.38 -4.78
CA PRO A 93 5.27 -52.63 -3.63
C PRO A 93 5.74 -53.28 -2.31
N HIS A 94 6.42 -52.52 -1.47
CA HIS A 94 6.61 -52.77 -0.03
C HIS A 94 6.24 -51.47 0.72
N ALA A 95 5.68 -51.45 1.92
CA ALA A 95 4.97 -52.41 2.75
C ALA A 95 4.25 -51.55 3.81
N GLY A 96 2.96 -51.77 4.07
CA GLY A 96 2.19 -50.91 4.98
C GLY A 96 0.75 -51.37 5.18
N ARG A 97 0.60 -52.67 5.44
CA ARG A 97 -0.65 -53.39 5.65
C ARG A 97 -1.30 -52.95 6.99
N ARG A 98 -2.46 -52.31 6.95
CA ARG A 98 -3.54 -52.55 7.94
C ARG A 98 -4.87 -52.71 7.21
N LEU A 99 -5.26 -53.98 7.13
CA LEU A 99 -6.58 -54.49 6.75
C LEU A 99 -7.54 -54.39 7.95
N HIS A 100 -8.83 -54.51 7.60
CA HIS A 100 -10.07 -54.49 8.40
C HIS A 100 -10.83 -53.16 8.23
N ARG A 101 -12.03 -53.11 7.65
CA ARG A 101 -13.10 -54.12 7.61
C ARG A 101 -14.04 -53.77 6.45
N ARG A 102 -14.30 -54.73 5.56
CA ARG A 102 -15.29 -54.66 4.48
C ARG A 102 -16.61 -55.19 5.06
N GLY A 103 -17.59 -54.31 5.24
CA GLY A 103 -18.97 -54.64 5.58
C GLY A 103 -19.89 -53.97 4.56
N ARG A 104 -20.68 -54.78 3.85
CA ARG A 104 -21.57 -54.41 2.74
C ARG A 104 -22.89 -53.78 3.24
N ARG A 105 -23.44 -52.91 2.38
CA ARG A 105 -24.88 -52.55 2.18
C ARG A 105 -25.58 -51.76 3.30
N ALA A 106 -25.98 -50.52 2.98
CA ALA A 106 -27.38 -50.17 2.71
C ALA A 106 -27.47 -48.66 2.42
N GLY A 107 -28.33 -48.29 1.47
CA GLY A 107 -28.56 -46.91 1.07
C GLY A 107 -29.07 -46.07 2.23
N GLY A 108 -28.25 -45.14 2.68
CA GLY A 108 -28.68 -43.97 3.42
C GLY A 108 -28.43 -42.76 2.55
N ARG A 109 -29.45 -42.30 1.81
CA ARG A 109 -29.55 -40.89 1.37
C ARG A 109 -29.69 -40.04 2.64
N ALA A 110 -28.64 -39.97 3.45
CA ALA A 110 -28.48 -38.92 4.44
C ALA A 110 -28.07 -37.70 3.64
N GLY A 111 -29.08 -37.03 3.08
CA GLY A 111 -28.92 -35.66 2.63
C GLY A 111 -28.38 -34.90 3.81
N SER A 112 -27.08 -34.62 3.80
CA SER A 112 -26.50 -33.61 4.66
C SER A 112 -27.11 -32.31 4.18
N ARG A 113 -28.33 -32.03 4.66
CA ARG A 113 -28.85 -30.69 4.84
C ARG A 113 -27.82 -30.06 5.77
N ARG A 114 -26.77 -29.53 5.14
CA ARG A 114 -25.85 -28.56 5.70
C ARG A 114 -26.78 -27.44 6.07
N ARG A 115 -27.32 -27.50 7.29
CA ARG A 115 -28.23 -26.52 7.85
C ARG A 115 -27.56 -25.19 7.55
N ASP A 116 -28.22 -24.39 6.72
CA ASP A 116 -27.90 -22.99 6.55
C ASP A 116 -28.01 -22.37 7.94
N ARG A 117 -26.91 -22.44 8.70
CA ARG A 117 -26.81 -21.71 9.95
C ARG A 117 -26.99 -20.25 9.54
N PRO A 118 -27.93 -19.52 10.16
CA PRO A 118 -28.08 -18.11 9.87
C PRO A 118 -26.70 -17.45 10.02
N PRO A 119 -26.34 -16.52 9.12
CA PRO A 119 -25.04 -15.88 9.17
C PRO A 119 -24.86 -15.28 10.56
N SER A 120 -23.83 -15.74 11.28
CA SER A 120 -23.56 -15.21 12.61
C SER A 120 -23.29 -13.71 12.49
N LEU A 121 -23.99 -12.87 13.23
CA LEU A 121 -23.78 -11.41 13.23
C LEU A 121 -22.44 -11.02 13.88
N ARG A 122 -21.84 -11.93 14.64
CA ARG A 122 -20.64 -11.71 15.44
C ARG A 122 -19.43 -11.21 14.64
N PRO A 123 -19.03 -11.79 13.49
CA PRO A 123 -17.87 -11.32 12.72
C PRO A 123 -18.08 -9.90 12.17
N LYS A 124 -19.30 -9.59 11.73
CA LYS A 124 -19.67 -8.26 11.24
C LYS A 124 -19.56 -7.21 12.34
N LEU A 125 -20.10 -7.51 13.53
CA LEU A 125 -20.02 -6.61 14.69
C LEU A 125 -18.57 -6.37 15.11
N ILE A 126 -17.74 -7.43 15.15
CA ILE A 126 -16.31 -7.31 15.48
C ILE A 126 -15.59 -6.43 14.45
N GLY A 127 -15.81 -6.67 13.15
CA GLY A 127 -15.20 -5.88 12.09
C GLY A 127 -15.61 -4.41 12.14
N VAL A 128 -16.90 -4.12 12.31
CA VAL A 128 -17.41 -2.74 12.43
C VAL A 128 -16.85 -2.05 13.67
N ALA A 129 -16.86 -2.71 14.83
CA ALA A 129 -16.32 -2.14 16.07
C ALA A 129 -14.82 -1.84 15.96
N LEU A 130 -14.04 -2.78 15.44
CA LEU A 130 -12.60 -2.60 15.24
C LEU A 130 -12.31 -1.49 14.24
N GLY A 131 -13.03 -1.46 13.10
CA GLY A 131 -12.83 -0.45 12.08
C GLY A 131 -13.23 0.95 12.53
N ALA A 132 -14.33 1.09 13.28
CA ALA A 132 -14.73 2.35 13.87
C ALA A 132 -13.72 2.85 14.91
N ALA A 133 -13.23 1.96 15.78
CA ALA A 133 -12.20 2.29 16.76
C ALA A 133 -10.88 2.74 16.08
N ALA A 134 -10.46 2.04 15.03
CA ALA A 134 -9.27 2.40 14.25
C ALA A 134 -9.44 3.75 13.55
N ALA A 135 -10.58 4.00 12.88
CA ALA A 135 -10.86 5.29 12.24
C ALA A 135 -10.85 6.45 13.26
N ALA A 136 -11.49 6.26 14.42
CA ALA A 136 -11.49 7.25 15.49
C ALA A 136 -10.06 7.53 16.01
N ALA A 137 -9.26 6.50 16.21
CA ALA A 137 -7.86 6.64 16.63
C ALA A 137 -7.02 7.39 15.58
N TYR A 138 -7.29 7.19 14.28
CA TYR A 138 -6.56 7.85 13.20
C TYR A 138 -6.91 9.34 13.12
N LEU A 139 -8.12 9.72 13.54
CA LEU A 139 -8.54 11.12 13.63
C LEU A 139 -7.96 11.88 14.83
N ILE A 140 -7.34 11.21 15.80
CA ILE A 140 -6.70 11.89 16.94
C ILE A 140 -5.58 12.79 16.42
N GLY A 141 -5.68 14.11 16.60
CA GLY A 141 -4.69 15.06 16.07
C GLY A 141 -4.87 15.40 14.58
N SER A 142 -6.03 15.10 14.00
CA SER A 142 -6.39 15.48 12.62
C SER A 142 -6.47 16.99 12.39
N GLY A 143 -6.57 17.81 13.44
CA GLY A 143 -6.49 19.27 13.35
C GLY A 143 -5.07 19.85 13.36
N ARG A 144 -4.02 19.01 13.29
CA ARG A 144 -2.64 19.49 13.11
C ARG A 144 -2.45 19.99 11.68
N VAL A 145 -1.47 20.88 11.48
CA VAL A 145 -1.08 21.34 10.13
C VAL A 145 -0.78 20.15 9.22
N PHE A 146 -1.03 20.30 7.92
CA PHE A 146 -0.62 19.32 6.92
C PHE A 146 0.89 19.07 6.95
N GLY A 147 1.29 17.80 6.81
CA GLY A 147 2.68 17.47 6.49
C GLY A 147 3.04 17.99 5.11
N TYR A 148 4.35 18.03 4.80
CA TYR A 148 4.87 18.56 3.53
C TYR A 148 4.08 18.07 2.31
N ASP A 149 3.96 16.75 2.17
CA ASP A 149 3.28 16.14 1.04
C ASP A 149 1.78 16.49 0.96
N SER A 150 1.09 16.44 2.09
CA SER A 150 -0.33 16.81 2.15
C SER A 150 -0.56 18.28 1.82
N ALA A 151 0.36 19.15 2.22
CA ALA A 151 0.30 20.59 1.93
C ALA A 151 0.54 20.85 0.44
N VAL A 152 1.50 20.16 -0.18
CA VAL A 152 1.74 20.22 -1.62
C VAL A 152 0.52 19.74 -2.39
N THR A 153 -0.05 18.60 -2.02
CA THR A 153 -1.29 18.08 -2.63
C THR A 153 -2.43 19.09 -2.48
N PHE A 154 -2.60 19.65 -1.29
CA PHE A 154 -3.66 20.61 -1.01
C PHE A 154 -3.52 21.89 -1.86
N ALA A 155 -2.32 22.48 -1.89
CA ALA A 155 -2.08 23.73 -2.61
C ALA A 155 -2.16 23.56 -4.13
N ASN A 156 -1.58 22.48 -4.67
CA ASN A 156 -1.44 22.33 -6.12
C ASN A 156 -2.63 21.67 -6.82
N PHE A 157 -3.45 20.88 -6.11
CA PHE A 157 -4.49 20.05 -6.75
C PHE A 157 -5.88 20.16 -6.12
N ILE A 158 -6.03 20.83 -4.97
CA ILE A 158 -7.30 20.89 -4.23
C ILE A 158 -7.77 22.34 -4.06
N ALA A 159 -6.89 23.21 -3.55
CA ALA A 159 -7.19 24.60 -3.28
C ALA A 159 -6.91 25.49 -4.51
N THR A 160 -7.32 25.03 -5.68
CA THR A 160 -7.13 25.73 -6.96
C THR A 160 -8.46 26.14 -7.58
N PRO A 161 -8.46 27.10 -8.55
CA PRO A 161 -9.69 27.54 -9.20
C PRO A 161 -10.35 26.51 -10.13
N ASN A 162 -9.59 25.54 -10.65
CA ASN A 162 -10.06 24.63 -11.71
C ASN A 162 -10.08 23.17 -11.23
N LEU A 163 -11.26 22.53 -11.22
CA LEU A 163 -11.42 21.12 -10.83
C LEU A 163 -10.53 20.13 -11.61
N LEU A 164 -10.14 20.48 -12.83
CA LEU A 164 -9.26 19.65 -13.65
C LEU A 164 -7.83 19.59 -13.12
N ASP A 165 -7.44 20.49 -12.20
CA ASP A 165 -6.11 20.47 -11.60
C ASP A 165 -5.88 19.20 -10.76
N ALA A 166 -6.96 18.53 -10.31
CA ALA A 166 -6.87 17.20 -9.71
C ALA A 166 -6.27 16.14 -10.66
N PHE A 167 -6.32 16.35 -11.97
CA PHE A 167 -5.78 15.46 -13.01
C PHE A 167 -4.48 16.00 -13.61
N ALA A 168 -3.97 17.13 -13.12
CA ALA A 168 -2.87 17.85 -13.74
C ALA A 168 -1.51 17.55 -13.09
N ILE A 169 -0.45 17.97 -13.78
CA ILE A 169 0.87 18.19 -13.21
C ILE A 169 1.03 19.69 -13.08
N HIS A 170 1.05 20.20 -11.85
CA HIS A 170 1.14 21.62 -11.59
C HIS A 170 1.98 21.90 -10.35
N SER A 171 2.67 23.03 -10.38
CA SER A 171 3.25 23.66 -9.20
C SER A 171 2.78 25.10 -9.17
N GLN A 172 2.30 25.56 -8.01
CA GLN A 172 2.05 26.98 -7.81
C GLN A 172 3.33 27.83 -7.78
N GLN A 173 4.51 27.21 -7.84
CA GLN A 173 5.80 27.91 -7.93
C GLN A 173 6.27 27.92 -9.38
N PRO A 174 6.10 29.05 -10.11
CA PRO A 174 6.44 29.15 -11.54
C PRO A 174 7.94 29.04 -11.84
N THR A 175 8.79 29.06 -10.81
CA THR A 175 10.24 28.94 -10.92
C THR A 175 10.74 27.50 -10.85
N ILE A 176 9.90 26.53 -10.47
CA ILE A 176 10.31 25.12 -10.43
C ILE A 176 10.13 24.51 -11.83
N PRO A 177 11.20 23.98 -12.46
CA PRO A 177 11.09 23.30 -13.74
C PRO A 177 10.08 22.17 -13.68
N LEU A 178 9.28 21.98 -14.73
CA LEU A 178 8.26 20.92 -14.78
C LEU A 178 8.87 19.56 -14.43
N ALA A 179 10.05 19.26 -14.97
CA ALA A 179 10.84 18.06 -14.68
C ALA A 179 11.11 17.76 -13.19
N GLN A 180 10.94 18.73 -12.29
CA GLN A 180 11.14 18.59 -10.84
C GLN A 180 9.82 18.59 -10.05
N ILE A 181 8.67 18.73 -10.72
CA ILE A 181 7.35 18.73 -10.11
C ILE A 181 6.84 17.30 -10.05
N ALA A 182 6.52 16.82 -8.85
CA ALA A 182 5.80 15.56 -8.71
C ALA A 182 4.35 15.75 -9.20
N GLY A 183 3.95 14.93 -10.18
CA GLY A 183 2.54 14.82 -10.58
C GLY A 183 1.64 14.34 -9.44
N ASN A 184 0.33 14.55 -9.59
CA ASN A 184 -0.62 14.07 -8.60
C ASN A 184 -0.77 12.54 -8.65
N ASP A 185 -0.19 11.81 -7.69
CA ASP A 185 -0.29 10.36 -7.59
C ASP A 185 -1.53 9.87 -6.80
N HIS A 186 -2.44 10.79 -6.47
CA HIS A 186 -3.64 10.56 -5.65
C HIS A 186 -4.91 11.20 -6.23
N VAL A 187 -5.08 11.14 -7.55
CA VAL A 187 -6.14 11.80 -8.34
C VAL A 187 -7.54 11.70 -7.70
N LEU A 188 -7.98 10.50 -7.30
CA LEU A 188 -9.31 10.33 -6.72
C LEU A 188 -9.51 11.12 -5.42
N VAL A 189 -8.50 11.10 -4.53
CA VAL A 189 -8.58 11.80 -3.25
C VAL A 189 -8.47 13.31 -3.45
N SER A 190 -7.62 13.75 -4.38
CA SER A 190 -7.53 15.17 -4.75
C SER A 190 -8.85 15.67 -5.34
N LEU A 191 -9.45 14.95 -6.28
CA LEU A 191 -10.73 15.33 -6.87
C LEU A 191 -11.86 15.41 -5.82
N TRP A 192 -11.98 14.39 -4.97
CA TRP A 192 -12.98 14.40 -3.90
C TRP A 192 -12.79 15.59 -2.95
N SER A 193 -11.54 15.84 -2.55
CA SER A 193 -11.20 16.96 -1.68
C SER A 193 -11.42 18.31 -2.36
N HIS A 194 -11.14 18.41 -3.65
CA HIS A 194 -11.39 19.61 -4.45
C HIS A 194 -12.88 19.91 -4.51
N LEU A 195 -13.74 18.90 -4.70
CA LEU A 195 -15.19 19.09 -4.62
C LEU A 195 -15.62 19.65 -3.27
N ILE A 196 -15.09 19.12 -2.16
CA ILE A 196 -15.35 19.66 -0.82
C ILE A 196 -14.88 21.11 -0.72
N TYR A 197 -13.66 21.41 -1.17
CA TYR A 197 -13.11 22.76 -1.16
C TYR A 197 -13.96 23.73 -1.97
N SER A 198 -14.33 23.38 -3.20
CA SER A 198 -15.14 24.21 -4.09
C SER A 198 -16.55 24.46 -3.55
N LEU A 199 -17.14 23.47 -2.86
CA LEU A 199 -18.48 23.60 -2.29
C LEU A 199 -18.52 24.38 -0.96
N THR A 200 -17.44 24.35 -0.18
CA THR A 200 -17.46 24.85 1.21
C THR A 200 -16.46 25.94 1.51
N GLY A 201 -15.43 26.12 0.67
CA GLY A 201 -14.29 26.98 0.93
C GLY A 201 -13.44 26.56 2.14
N THR A 202 -13.72 25.41 2.76
CA THR A 202 -13.08 25.02 4.02
C THR A 202 -11.59 24.73 3.82
N ARG A 203 -10.78 25.11 4.80
CA ARG A 203 -9.36 24.73 4.87
C ARG A 203 -9.06 23.84 6.07
N SER A 204 -10.11 23.31 6.70
CA SER A 204 -9.99 22.48 7.89
C SER A 204 -9.33 21.14 7.55
N GLU A 205 -8.17 20.89 8.13
CA GLU A 205 -7.38 19.68 7.91
C GLU A 205 -8.13 18.41 8.33
N VAL A 206 -9.01 18.53 9.33
CA VAL A 206 -9.85 17.43 9.82
C VAL A 206 -10.76 16.91 8.71
N VAL A 207 -11.37 17.81 7.94
CA VAL A 207 -12.31 17.45 6.87
C VAL A 207 -11.61 16.60 5.81
N TYR A 208 -10.40 16.99 5.43
CA TYR A 208 -9.64 16.33 4.38
C TYR A 208 -9.01 15.00 4.84
N ARG A 209 -8.74 14.85 6.14
CA ARG A 209 -8.25 13.58 6.72
C ARG A 209 -9.36 12.57 7.03
N LEU A 210 -10.63 12.99 6.94
CA LEU A 210 -11.76 12.12 7.29
C LEU A 210 -11.87 10.91 6.35
N LEU A 211 -11.81 11.12 5.04
CA LEU A 211 -11.92 10.04 4.06
C LEU A 211 -10.76 9.03 4.20
N PRO A 212 -9.47 9.45 4.23
CA PRO A 212 -8.36 8.52 4.47
C PRO A 212 -8.48 7.74 5.79
N ALA A 213 -8.89 8.39 6.88
CA ALA A 213 -9.03 7.74 8.18
C ALA A 213 -10.17 6.70 8.21
N ILE A 214 -11.33 7.03 7.63
CA ILE A 214 -12.45 6.10 7.49
C ILE A 214 -12.05 4.92 6.61
N ALA A 215 -11.37 5.17 5.48
CA ALA A 215 -10.95 4.10 4.59
C ALA A 215 -9.97 3.13 5.27
N ALA A 216 -9.06 3.66 6.08
CA ALA A 216 -8.11 2.86 6.84
C ALA A 216 -8.79 2.02 7.92
N GLY A 217 -9.70 2.62 8.70
CA GLY A 217 -10.50 1.88 9.67
C GLY A 217 -11.35 0.80 9.01
N ALA A 218 -12.00 1.11 7.88
CA ALA A 218 -12.75 0.13 7.11
C ALA A 218 -11.86 -1.01 6.60
N THR A 219 -10.62 -0.73 6.19
CA THR A 219 -9.68 -1.77 5.76
C THR A 219 -9.39 -2.74 6.90
N ALA A 220 -9.01 -2.23 8.08
CA ALA A 220 -8.75 -3.05 9.25
C ALA A 220 -10.00 -3.86 9.69
N GLY A 221 -11.17 -3.22 9.67
CA GLY A 221 -12.44 -3.84 10.04
C GLY A 221 -12.88 -4.94 9.07
N VAL A 222 -12.76 -4.71 7.76
CA VAL A 222 -13.10 -5.70 6.72
C VAL A 222 -12.13 -6.88 6.78
N THR A 223 -10.82 -6.64 6.93
CA THR A 223 -9.82 -7.70 7.13
C THR A 223 -10.18 -8.55 8.35
N ALA A 224 -10.48 -7.92 9.49
CA ALA A 224 -10.89 -8.65 10.69
C ALA A 224 -12.16 -9.46 10.45
N MET A 225 -13.21 -8.87 9.87
CA MET A 225 -14.48 -9.54 9.60
C MET A 225 -14.26 -10.82 8.78
N VAL A 226 -13.56 -10.72 7.65
CA VAL A 226 -13.31 -11.85 6.74
C VAL A 226 -12.51 -12.95 7.42
N LEU A 227 -11.49 -12.59 8.19
CA LEU A 227 -10.62 -13.56 8.86
C LEU A 227 -11.28 -14.15 10.11
N VAL A 228 -12.15 -13.42 10.81
CA VAL A 228 -12.98 -13.99 11.89
C VAL A 228 -13.93 -15.05 11.33
N GLU A 229 -14.57 -14.78 10.18
CA GLU A 229 -15.45 -15.76 9.52
C GLU A 229 -14.72 -17.03 9.12
N ARG A 230 -13.46 -16.90 8.67
CA ARG A 230 -12.69 -18.02 8.11
C ARG A 230 -11.86 -18.79 9.14
N PHE A 231 -11.26 -18.09 10.10
CA PHE A 231 -10.25 -18.63 11.01
C PHE A 231 -10.58 -18.41 12.50
N GLY A 232 -11.68 -17.73 12.81
CA GLY A 232 -12.13 -17.47 14.17
C GLY A 232 -11.66 -16.12 14.73
N VAL A 233 -12.23 -15.75 15.89
CA VAL A 233 -12.12 -14.41 16.48
C VAL A 233 -10.67 -13.98 16.71
N ALA A 234 -9.84 -14.85 17.30
CA ALA A 234 -8.46 -14.51 17.65
C ALA A 234 -7.64 -14.16 16.40
N ALA A 235 -7.74 -14.96 15.34
CA ALA A 235 -7.02 -14.72 14.09
C ALA A 235 -7.49 -13.43 13.40
N GLY A 236 -8.81 -13.22 13.28
CA GLY A 236 -9.32 -12.02 12.61
C GLY A 236 -9.08 -10.73 13.38
N VAL A 237 -9.26 -10.71 14.70
CA VAL A 237 -8.95 -9.52 15.51
C VAL A 237 -7.46 -9.21 15.46
N SER A 238 -6.59 -10.21 15.55
CA SER A 238 -5.13 -10.00 15.47
C SER A 238 -4.72 -9.41 14.11
N ALA A 239 -5.29 -9.91 13.01
CA ALA A 239 -5.01 -9.39 11.68
C ALA A 239 -5.59 -7.98 11.45
N GLY A 240 -6.77 -7.67 11.97
CA GLY A 240 -7.28 -6.29 11.90
C GLY A 240 -6.47 -5.32 12.75
N LEU A 241 -6.04 -5.74 13.95
CA LEU A 241 -5.14 -4.94 14.79
C LEU A 241 -3.77 -4.75 14.13
N TYR A 242 -3.25 -5.75 13.41
CA TYR A 242 -2.04 -5.60 12.62
C TYR A 242 -2.18 -4.44 11.65
N VAL A 243 -3.20 -4.47 10.79
CA VAL A 243 -3.46 -3.42 9.81
C VAL A 243 -3.60 -2.06 10.53
N ALA A 244 -4.40 -1.99 11.60
CA ALA A 244 -4.70 -0.76 12.33
C ALA A 244 -3.53 -0.19 13.15
N THR A 245 -2.49 -0.98 13.42
CA THR A 245 -1.34 -0.56 14.25
C THR A 245 -0.03 -0.57 13.49
N ASN A 246 -0.03 -1.05 12.24
CA ASN A 246 1.15 -1.02 11.38
C ASN A 246 1.58 0.44 11.16
N PRO A 247 2.78 0.86 11.61
CA PRO A 247 3.24 2.25 11.52
C PRO A 247 3.18 2.83 10.10
N MET A 248 3.55 2.04 9.09
CA MET A 248 3.47 2.43 7.69
C MET A 248 2.02 2.70 7.29
N PHE A 249 1.09 1.82 7.68
CA PHE A 249 -0.33 2.03 7.40
C PHE A 249 -0.88 3.24 8.14
N VAL A 250 -0.58 3.39 9.43
CA VAL A 250 -1.03 4.48 10.30
C VAL A 250 -0.58 5.84 9.76
N GLU A 251 0.70 6.01 9.47
CA GLU A 251 1.25 7.29 9.00
C GLU A 251 0.61 7.71 7.66
N ASN A 252 0.62 6.81 6.68
CA ASN A 252 0.11 7.09 5.34
C ASN A 252 -1.42 7.21 5.28
N SER A 253 -2.14 6.66 6.24
CA SER A 253 -3.62 6.75 6.33
C SER A 253 -4.12 8.01 7.03
N ARG A 254 -3.24 8.72 7.75
CA ARG A 254 -3.57 9.96 8.47
C ARG A 254 -3.27 11.21 7.65
N ASP A 255 -2.55 11.05 6.55
CA ASP A 255 -2.26 12.10 5.58
C ASP A 255 -3.37 12.24 4.53
N LEU A 256 -3.43 13.42 3.90
CA LEU A 256 -4.34 13.71 2.78
C LEU A 256 -3.84 13.02 1.52
N ARG A 257 -3.98 11.70 1.48
CA ARG A 257 -3.43 10.84 0.42
C ARG A 257 -4.35 9.66 0.11
N GLY A 258 -4.14 9.10 -1.08
CA GLY A 258 -4.95 8.00 -1.60
C GLY A 258 -4.60 6.60 -1.11
N TYR A 259 -3.56 6.43 -0.27
CA TYR A 259 -3.05 5.12 0.11
C TYR A 259 -4.09 4.21 0.80
N SER A 260 -4.78 4.71 1.83
CA SER A 260 -5.77 3.91 2.55
C SER A 260 -7.03 3.66 1.73
N VAL A 261 -7.43 4.62 0.89
CA VAL A 261 -8.55 4.49 -0.06
C VAL A 261 -8.24 3.42 -1.11
N ALA A 262 -7.04 3.47 -1.70
CA ALA A 262 -6.57 2.47 -2.65
C ALA A 262 -6.51 1.08 -2.00
N THR A 263 -6.02 1.00 -0.76
CA THR A 263 -5.95 -0.26 0.00
C THR A 263 -7.34 -0.83 0.27
N LEU A 264 -8.29 -0.02 0.72
CA LEU A 264 -9.67 -0.46 0.95
C LEU A 264 -10.32 -0.97 -0.33
N PHE A 265 -10.27 -0.19 -1.41
CA PHE A 265 -10.90 -0.57 -2.67
C PHE A 265 -10.21 -1.78 -3.31
N GLY A 266 -8.88 -1.90 -3.20
CA GLY A 266 -8.15 -3.11 -3.58
C GLY A 266 -8.61 -4.34 -2.81
N LEU A 267 -8.69 -4.25 -1.47
CA LEU A 267 -9.19 -5.32 -0.61
C LEU A 267 -10.62 -5.75 -0.97
N LEU A 268 -11.53 -4.77 -1.11
CA LEU A 268 -12.91 -5.03 -1.49
C LEU A 268 -12.99 -5.64 -2.90
N ALA A 269 -12.21 -5.16 -3.86
CA ALA A 269 -12.13 -5.73 -5.20
C ALA A 269 -11.67 -7.19 -5.14
N THR A 270 -10.69 -7.53 -4.31
CA THR A 270 -10.24 -8.92 -4.10
C THR A 270 -11.32 -9.80 -3.48
N ILE A 271 -12.03 -9.33 -2.46
CA ILE A 271 -13.17 -10.07 -1.86
C ILE A 271 -14.27 -10.31 -2.91
N VAL A 272 -14.58 -9.28 -3.70
CA VAL A 272 -15.55 -9.36 -4.79
C VAL A 272 -15.05 -10.32 -5.88
N PHE A 273 -13.77 -10.32 -6.22
CA PHE A 273 -13.19 -11.21 -7.23
C PHE A 273 -13.37 -12.70 -6.89
N PHE A 274 -13.19 -13.08 -5.62
CA PHE A 274 -13.15 -14.49 -5.19
C PHE A 274 -14.51 -15.19 -4.98
N GLY A 275 -15.65 -14.52 -5.17
CA GLY A 275 -16.94 -15.20 -5.05
C GLY A 275 -17.68 -15.34 -6.38
N LYS A 276 -18.91 -15.85 -6.33
CA LYS A 276 -19.75 -16.10 -7.51
C LYS A 276 -19.94 -14.85 -8.37
N TRP A 277 -19.55 -14.94 -9.64
CA TRP A 277 -19.68 -13.84 -10.59
C TRP A 277 -21.11 -13.69 -11.09
N THR A 278 -21.61 -12.46 -10.98
CA THR A 278 -22.86 -11.98 -11.59
C THR A 278 -22.54 -10.69 -12.34
N ARG A 279 -23.40 -10.25 -13.25
CA ARG A 279 -23.19 -9.01 -14.02
C ARG A 279 -22.88 -7.81 -13.11
N TRP A 280 -23.71 -7.61 -12.08
CA TRP A 280 -23.53 -6.53 -11.11
C TRP A 280 -22.27 -6.66 -10.28
N ARG A 281 -21.87 -7.89 -9.94
CA ARG A 281 -20.64 -8.13 -9.20
C ARG A 281 -19.40 -7.83 -10.04
N LEU A 282 -19.44 -8.13 -11.34
CA LEU A 282 -18.37 -7.79 -12.27
C LEU A 282 -18.25 -6.27 -12.44
N VAL A 283 -19.38 -5.57 -12.55
CA VAL A 283 -19.39 -4.09 -12.57
C VAL A 283 -18.79 -3.54 -11.27
N LEU A 284 -19.25 -4.02 -10.10
CA LEU A 284 -18.71 -3.60 -8.82
C LEU A 284 -17.20 -3.88 -8.69
N TYR A 285 -16.75 -5.06 -9.14
CA TYR A 285 -15.33 -5.40 -9.19
C TYR A 285 -14.53 -4.43 -10.05
N GLY A 286 -14.98 -4.15 -11.28
CA GLY A 286 -14.32 -3.21 -12.18
C GLY A 286 -14.29 -1.78 -11.62
N LEU A 287 -15.38 -1.32 -11.01
CA LEU A 287 -15.46 -0.02 -10.35
C LEU A 287 -14.48 0.08 -9.17
N LEU A 288 -14.51 -0.87 -8.23
CA LEU A 288 -13.62 -0.87 -7.07
C LEU A 288 -12.15 -0.90 -7.50
N LEU A 289 -11.81 -1.73 -8.48
CA LEU A 289 -10.44 -1.83 -8.97
C LEU A 289 -9.99 -0.55 -9.69
N GLY A 290 -10.84 0.02 -10.54
CA GLY A 290 -10.56 1.30 -11.20
C GLY A 290 -10.39 2.44 -10.20
N LEU A 291 -11.25 2.53 -9.19
CA LEU A 291 -11.15 3.53 -8.12
C LEU A 291 -9.91 3.31 -7.24
N ALA A 292 -9.50 2.06 -7.00
CA ALA A 292 -8.25 1.77 -6.29
C ALA A 292 -7.05 2.34 -7.04
N ILE A 293 -6.99 2.13 -8.37
CA ILE A 293 -5.92 2.64 -9.25
C ILE A 293 -5.99 4.17 -9.37
N ALA A 294 -7.19 4.76 -9.41
CA ALA A 294 -7.38 6.21 -9.41
C ALA A 294 -6.97 6.86 -8.07
N ALA A 295 -7.08 6.14 -6.95
CA ALA A 295 -6.59 6.59 -5.65
C ALA A 295 -5.07 6.45 -5.52
N HIS A 296 -4.50 5.40 -6.12
CA HIS A 296 -3.05 5.23 -6.20
C HIS A 296 -2.66 4.26 -7.32
N ALA A 297 -1.84 4.73 -8.27
CA ALA A 297 -1.53 3.97 -9.48
C ALA A 297 -0.92 2.57 -9.22
N TYR A 298 -0.13 2.41 -8.14
CA TYR A 298 0.46 1.11 -7.76
C TYR A 298 -0.58 0.04 -7.38
N ALA A 299 -1.82 0.42 -7.09
CA ALA A 299 -2.92 -0.54 -6.92
C ALA A 299 -3.19 -1.37 -8.19
N GLY A 300 -2.65 -0.97 -9.35
CA GLY A 300 -2.63 -1.78 -10.58
C GLY A 300 -2.00 -3.16 -10.39
N LEU A 301 -1.10 -3.32 -9.41
CA LEU A 301 -0.52 -4.62 -9.05
C LEU A 301 -1.56 -5.62 -8.53
N VAL A 302 -2.67 -5.13 -7.95
CA VAL A 302 -3.81 -5.99 -7.56
C VAL A 302 -4.47 -6.59 -8.80
N LEU A 303 -4.65 -5.80 -9.87
CA LEU A 303 -5.16 -6.31 -11.15
C LEU A 303 -4.22 -7.37 -11.73
N VAL A 304 -2.91 -7.11 -11.74
CA VAL A 304 -1.91 -8.06 -12.23
C VAL A 304 -1.96 -9.36 -11.43
N ALA A 305 -2.08 -9.28 -10.10
CA ALA A 305 -2.24 -10.47 -9.25
C ALA A 305 -3.49 -11.28 -9.60
N HIS A 306 -4.64 -10.63 -9.82
CA HIS A 306 -5.87 -11.30 -10.24
C HIS A 306 -5.76 -11.94 -11.63
N VAL A 307 -5.07 -11.30 -12.58
CA VAL A 307 -4.81 -11.87 -13.92
C VAL A 307 -3.90 -13.09 -13.81
N LEU A 308 -2.76 -12.97 -13.10
CA LEU A 308 -1.82 -14.08 -12.89
C LEU A 308 -2.48 -15.26 -12.20
N TRP A 309 -3.43 -15.02 -11.30
CA TRP A 309 -4.21 -16.08 -10.68
C TRP A 309 -5.05 -16.89 -11.69
N ILE A 310 -5.75 -16.22 -12.59
CA ILE A 310 -6.55 -16.87 -13.65
C ILE A 310 -5.63 -17.68 -14.57
N VAL A 311 -4.49 -17.11 -14.97
CA VAL A 311 -3.50 -17.77 -15.82
C VAL A 311 -2.91 -19.01 -15.14
N THR A 312 -2.51 -18.90 -13.87
CA THR A 312 -1.89 -20.01 -13.12
C THR A 312 -2.86 -21.14 -12.80
N ARG A 313 -4.17 -20.86 -12.73
CA ARG A 313 -5.22 -21.88 -12.65
C ARG A 313 -5.63 -22.45 -14.00
N ARG A 314 -5.09 -21.93 -15.11
CA ARG A 314 -5.45 -22.30 -16.49
C ARG A 314 -6.94 -22.15 -16.78
N SER A 315 -7.62 -21.21 -16.11
CA SER A 315 -9.05 -20.96 -16.29
C SER A 315 -9.31 -19.98 -17.43
N TRP A 316 -8.83 -20.30 -18.62
CA TRP A 316 -8.87 -19.43 -19.81
C TRP A 316 -10.30 -19.03 -20.21
N GLY A 317 -11.29 -19.91 -19.99
CA GLY A 317 -12.70 -19.62 -20.26
C GLY A 317 -13.30 -18.50 -19.39
N ASP A 318 -12.62 -18.11 -18.31
CA ASP A 318 -13.06 -17.03 -17.43
C ASP A 318 -12.56 -15.64 -17.88
N LEU A 319 -11.53 -15.58 -18.72
CA LEU A 319 -11.00 -14.34 -19.28
C LEU A 319 -12.05 -13.48 -20.00
N PRO A 320 -12.84 -14.01 -20.96
CA PRO A 320 -13.83 -13.18 -21.65
C PRO A 320 -14.94 -12.68 -20.71
N ARG A 321 -15.18 -13.36 -19.59
CA ARG A 321 -16.17 -12.92 -18.58
C ARG A 321 -15.65 -11.76 -17.73
N LEU A 322 -14.35 -11.75 -17.44
CA LEU A 322 -13.70 -10.70 -16.63
C LEU A 322 -13.25 -9.51 -17.47
N ALA A 323 -13.03 -9.69 -18.77
CA ALA A 323 -12.56 -8.66 -19.69
C ALA A 323 -13.38 -7.34 -19.63
N PRO A 324 -14.72 -7.35 -19.59
CA PRO A 324 -15.49 -6.11 -19.45
C PRO A 324 -15.23 -5.36 -18.14
N ALA A 325 -15.02 -6.08 -17.04
CA ALA A 325 -14.71 -5.48 -15.75
C ALA A 325 -13.29 -4.89 -15.73
N TRP A 326 -12.33 -5.56 -16.37
CA TRP A 326 -10.98 -5.04 -16.54
C TRP A 326 -10.93 -3.84 -17.47
N ALA A 327 -11.73 -3.84 -18.55
CA ALA A 327 -11.88 -2.70 -19.43
C ALA A 327 -12.47 -1.49 -18.68
N LEU A 328 -13.49 -1.71 -17.86
CA LEU A 328 -14.04 -0.66 -16.99
C LEU A 328 -12.99 -0.09 -16.02
N ALA A 329 -12.24 -0.97 -15.36
CA ALA A 329 -11.15 -0.54 -14.46
C ALA A 329 -10.07 0.25 -15.21
N ALA A 330 -9.70 -0.19 -16.41
CA ALA A 330 -8.72 0.47 -17.27
C ALA A 330 -9.21 1.85 -17.73
N VAL A 331 -10.49 1.99 -18.13
CA VAL A 331 -11.07 3.28 -18.50
C VAL A 331 -10.98 4.27 -17.33
N ILE A 332 -11.35 3.85 -16.12
CA ILE A 332 -11.26 4.72 -14.92
C ILE A 332 -9.80 5.07 -14.63
N ALA A 333 -8.89 4.10 -14.69
CA ALA A 333 -7.47 4.30 -14.43
C ALA A 333 -6.82 5.27 -15.43
N ILE A 334 -7.14 5.13 -16.72
CA ILE A 334 -6.65 5.99 -17.80
C ILE A 334 -7.26 7.40 -17.68
N ALA A 335 -8.56 7.50 -17.40
CA ALA A 335 -9.20 8.80 -17.20
C ALA A 335 -8.59 9.55 -16.01
N ALA A 336 -8.23 8.84 -14.94
CA ALA A 336 -7.60 9.44 -13.77
C ALA A 336 -6.12 9.78 -14.00
N ASN A 337 -5.32 8.83 -14.46
CA ASN A 337 -3.85 8.93 -14.42
C ASN A 337 -3.20 9.06 -15.81
N GLY A 338 -3.94 8.84 -16.90
CA GLY A 338 -3.37 8.71 -18.23
C GLY A 338 -2.64 9.97 -18.71
N TYR A 339 -3.20 11.15 -18.43
CA TYR A 339 -2.55 12.42 -18.76
C TYR A 339 -1.25 12.61 -17.95
N ILE A 340 -1.29 12.36 -16.63
CA ILE A 340 -0.12 12.48 -15.76
C ILE A 340 0.99 11.54 -16.23
N LEU A 341 0.66 10.26 -16.46
CA LEU A 341 1.62 9.26 -16.96
C LEU A 341 2.19 9.63 -18.33
N TRP A 342 1.37 10.22 -19.21
CA TRP A 342 1.83 10.70 -20.50
C TRP A 342 2.83 11.85 -20.37
N ILE A 343 2.55 12.85 -19.54
CA ILE A 343 3.43 13.99 -19.32
C ILE A 343 4.72 13.56 -18.58
N ASP A 344 4.62 12.67 -17.60
CA ASP A 344 5.79 12.07 -16.94
C ASP A 344 6.68 11.36 -17.96
N ALA A 345 6.09 10.55 -18.86
CA ALA A 345 6.85 9.83 -19.87
C ALA A 345 7.45 10.74 -20.96
N THR A 346 6.76 11.79 -21.37
CA THR A 346 7.12 12.60 -22.56
C THR A 346 7.85 13.90 -22.24
N GLN A 347 7.60 14.51 -21.09
CA GLN A 347 8.13 15.85 -20.76
C GLN A 347 9.16 15.85 -19.62
N HIS A 348 9.07 14.92 -18.67
CA HIS A 348 10.03 14.83 -17.57
C HIS A 348 11.30 14.05 -17.96
N GLY A 349 11.25 13.30 -19.07
CA GLY A 349 12.13 12.14 -19.26
C GLY A 349 11.81 11.08 -18.20
N PHE A 350 12.31 9.85 -18.35
CA PHE A 350 12.22 8.91 -17.22
C PHE A 350 12.83 9.59 -15.98
N LEU A 351 12.12 9.52 -14.84
CA LEU A 351 12.57 10.08 -13.56
C LEU A 351 14.08 9.85 -13.39
N PRO A 352 14.86 10.85 -12.95
CA PRO A 352 16.29 10.69 -12.78
C PRO A 352 16.57 9.41 -11.99
N LYS A 353 17.47 8.57 -12.49
CA LYS A 353 17.77 7.31 -11.83
C LYS A 353 18.53 7.57 -10.55
N GLN A 354 18.06 7.01 -9.44
CA GLN A 354 18.79 7.02 -8.18
C GLN A 354 18.71 5.64 -7.53
N PHE A 355 19.83 4.92 -7.58
CA PHE A 355 19.95 3.67 -6.86
C PHE A 355 19.96 3.91 -5.34
N THR A 356 19.08 3.23 -4.63
CA THR A 356 18.90 3.34 -3.18
C THR A 356 19.32 2.03 -2.51
N ASN A 357 20.55 1.98 -2.00
CA ASN A 357 21.13 0.76 -1.40
C ASN A 357 20.26 0.17 -0.26
N GLY A 358 19.60 1.04 0.52
CA GLY A 358 18.79 0.65 1.68
C GLY A 358 17.36 0.22 1.35
N PHE A 359 16.89 0.36 0.10
CA PHE A 359 15.49 0.16 -0.23
C PHE A 359 14.93 -1.22 0.18
N PRO A 360 15.60 -2.36 -0.06
CA PRO A 360 15.06 -3.67 0.34
C PRO A 360 14.90 -3.82 1.85
N SER A 361 15.89 -3.35 2.62
CA SER A 361 15.81 -3.38 4.09
C SER A 361 14.72 -2.45 4.59
N ASP A 362 14.62 -1.25 4.03
CA ASP A 362 13.60 -0.27 4.41
C ASP A 362 12.21 -0.83 4.11
N LEU A 363 11.98 -1.38 2.92
CA LEU A 363 10.71 -2.01 2.56
C LEU A 363 10.33 -3.12 3.55
N LEU A 364 11.26 -4.01 3.90
CA LEU A 364 11.01 -5.08 4.86
C LEU A 364 10.67 -4.52 6.24
N PHE A 365 11.45 -3.58 6.75
CA PHE A 365 11.24 -2.97 8.06
C PHE A 365 9.92 -2.18 8.13
N TYR A 366 9.58 -1.46 7.07
CA TYR A 366 8.31 -0.73 6.97
C TYR A 366 7.11 -1.68 6.93
N LEU A 367 7.16 -2.75 6.13
CA LEU A 367 6.10 -3.75 6.08
C LEU A 367 5.92 -4.45 7.43
N LEU A 368 7.00 -4.78 8.14
CA LEU A 368 6.96 -5.40 9.47
C LEU A 368 6.63 -4.42 10.61
N GLY A 369 6.49 -3.12 10.33
CA GLY A 369 6.17 -2.12 11.34
C GLY A 369 7.28 -1.87 12.37
N ALA A 370 8.52 -1.82 11.89
CA ALA A 370 9.76 -1.81 12.69
C ALA A 370 10.00 -0.54 13.52
N ARG A 371 9.27 -0.38 14.62
CA ARG A 371 9.69 0.53 15.72
C ARG A 371 10.36 -0.21 16.89
N SER A 372 10.29 -1.54 16.94
CA SER A 372 10.97 -2.35 17.97
C SER A 372 11.30 -3.77 17.49
N LEU A 373 12.40 -4.35 18.00
CA LEU A 373 12.80 -5.75 17.73
C LEU A 373 11.74 -6.77 18.16
N LEU A 374 11.01 -6.48 19.24
CA LEU A 374 9.92 -7.32 19.73
C LEU A 374 8.77 -7.40 18.72
N ALA A 375 8.35 -6.25 18.17
CA ALA A 375 7.32 -6.21 17.14
C ALA A 375 7.78 -7.00 15.91
N ILE A 376 9.03 -6.80 15.47
CA ILE A 376 9.61 -7.54 14.33
C ILE A 376 9.56 -9.06 14.58
N GLY A 377 9.99 -9.52 15.77
CA GLY A 377 10.00 -10.95 16.10
C GLY A 377 8.58 -11.57 16.12
N LEU A 378 7.61 -10.87 16.70
CA LEU A 378 6.21 -11.29 16.70
C LEU A 378 5.63 -11.33 15.28
N TRP A 379 5.94 -10.32 14.45
CA TRP A 379 5.44 -10.24 13.08
C TRP A 379 6.07 -11.29 12.16
N LEU A 380 7.38 -11.50 12.24
CA LEU A 380 8.04 -12.57 11.49
C LEU A 380 7.50 -13.94 11.88
N SER A 381 7.20 -14.15 13.18
CA SER A 381 6.58 -15.39 13.65
C SER A 381 5.18 -15.57 13.09
N ALA A 382 4.35 -14.52 13.10
CA ALA A 382 2.98 -14.55 12.57
C ALA A 382 2.97 -14.73 11.04
N ALA A 383 3.81 -13.99 10.32
CA ALA A 383 3.95 -14.09 8.86
C ALA A 383 4.50 -15.47 8.45
N GLY A 384 5.51 -15.97 9.16
CA GLY A 384 6.06 -17.31 8.95
C GLY A 384 5.02 -18.41 9.20
N LEU A 385 4.26 -18.32 10.29
CA LEU A 385 3.17 -19.25 10.59
C LEU A 385 2.05 -19.16 9.54
N GLY A 386 1.70 -17.95 9.11
CA GLY A 386 0.70 -17.69 8.07
C GLY A 386 1.11 -18.28 6.71
N LEU A 387 2.33 -18.01 6.27
CA LEU A 387 2.92 -18.60 5.06
C LEU A 387 2.98 -20.13 5.17
N TRP A 388 3.37 -20.66 6.33
CA TRP A 388 3.36 -22.10 6.55
C TRP A 388 1.95 -22.69 6.49
N ALA A 389 0.95 -22.04 7.09
CA ALA A 389 -0.44 -22.47 7.05
C ALA A 389 -1.01 -22.42 5.62
N LEU A 390 -0.63 -21.39 4.85
CA LEU A 390 -1.07 -21.16 3.48
C LEU A 390 -0.11 -21.72 2.42
N ARG A 391 0.88 -22.54 2.80
CA ARG A 391 1.94 -23.03 1.90
C ARG A 391 1.41 -23.81 0.68
N ARG A 392 0.18 -24.33 0.77
CA ARG A 392 -0.49 -25.06 -0.32
C ARG A 392 -1.32 -24.15 -1.23
N GLU A 393 -1.57 -22.91 -0.83
CA GLU A 393 -2.34 -21.94 -1.60
C GLU A 393 -1.47 -21.28 -2.65
N ARG A 394 -1.63 -21.72 -3.91
CA ARG A 394 -0.84 -21.19 -5.05
C ARG A 394 -0.94 -19.67 -5.20
N PHE A 395 -2.08 -19.07 -4.83
CA PHE A 395 -2.28 -17.62 -4.96
C PHE A 395 -1.27 -16.84 -4.13
N VAL A 396 -0.99 -17.30 -2.91
CA VAL A 396 -0.08 -16.63 -1.98
C VAL A 396 1.32 -16.54 -2.58
N TRP A 397 1.79 -17.63 -3.18
CA TRP A 397 3.11 -17.66 -3.82
C TRP A 397 3.16 -16.80 -5.09
N VAL A 398 2.08 -16.76 -5.87
CA VAL A 398 1.99 -15.91 -7.07
C VAL A 398 1.99 -14.43 -6.68
N ALA A 399 1.20 -14.04 -5.68
CA ALA A 399 1.15 -12.68 -5.17
C ALA A 399 2.50 -12.26 -4.56
N LEU A 400 3.12 -13.14 -3.75
CA LEU A 400 4.43 -12.89 -3.16
C LEU A 400 5.52 -12.73 -4.24
N ALA A 401 5.54 -13.62 -5.24
CA ALA A 401 6.49 -13.54 -6.35
C ALA A 401 6.29 -12.25 -7.17
N LEU A 402 5.04 -11.84 -7.40
CA LEU A 402 4.73 -10.58 -8.08
C LEU A 402 5.29 -9.38 -7.30
N VAL A 403 5.01 -9.29 -5.99
CA VAL A 403 5.50 -8.19 -5.15
C VAL A 403 7.02 -8.14 -5.14
N ILE A 404 7.69 -9.29 -4.97
CA ILE A 404 9.16 -9.38 -5.01
C ILE A 404 9.70 -8.96 -6.38
N ALA A 405 9.13 -9.47 -7.47
CA ALA A 405 9.57 -9.16 -8.82
C ALA A 405 9.39 -7.68 -9.15
N THR A 406 8.26 -7.09 -8.75
CA THR A 406 8.02 -5.64 -8.94
C THR A 406 8.97 -4.80 -8.10
N ALA A 407 9.18 -5.14 -6.83
CA ALA A 407 10.13 -4.44 -5.98
C ALA A 407 11.56 -4.53 -6.54
N ALA A 408 11.97 -5.71 -7.01
CA ALA A 408 13.27 -5.93 -7.63
C ALA A 408 13.43 -5.17 -8.96
N ALA A 409 12.40 -5.15 -9.81
CA ALA A 409 12.43 -4.41 -11.08
C ALA A 409 12.51 -2.89 -10.83
N LEU A 410 11.75 -2.36 -9.86
CA LEU A 410 11.82 -0.95 -9.48
C LEU A 410 13.19 -0.61 -8.89
N TRP A 411 13.76 -1.50 -8.09
CA TRP A 411 15.03 -1.25 -7.41
C TRP A 411 16.27 -1.43 -8.29
N LEU A 412 16.30 -2.44 -9.17
CA LEU A 412 17.50 -2.83 -9.93
C LEU A 412 17.49 -2.40 -11.40
N VAL A 413 16.32 -2.02 -11.95
CA VAL A 413 16.18 -1.75 -13.39
C VAL A 413 15.70 -0.32 -13.64
N ILE A 414 14.59 0.05 -12.98
CA ILE A 414 13.96 1.36 -13.19
C ILE A 414 14.68 2.44 -12.36
N GLU A 415 15.01 2.13 -11.10
CA GLU A 415 15.70 3.01 -10.16
C GLU A 415 15.07 4.41 -10.02
N PRO A 416 13.74 4.54 -9.81
CA PRO A 416 13.14 5.85 -9.80
C PRO A 416 13.65 6.67 -8.61
N TYR A 417 13.97 7.95 -8.84
CA TYR A 417 14.45 8.89 -7.81
C TYR A 417 13.65 8.83 -6.50
N TYR A 418 12.33 8.69 -6.62
CA TYR A 418 11.38 8.68 -5.52
C TYR A 418 10.88 7.27 -5.18
N LEU A 419 11.75 6.25 -5.19
CA LEU A 419 11.37 4.89 -4.79
C LEU A 419 11.14 4.80 -3.28
N TYR A 420 9.88 4.84 -2.83
CA TYR A 420 9.53 4.77 -1.42
C TYR A 420 8.84 3.45 -1.05
N PRO A 421 9.14 2.86 0.13
CA PRO A 421 8.42 1.69 0.64
C PRO A 421 6.90 1.86 0.67
N ARG A 422 6.41 3.07 0.97
CA ARG A 422 4.97 3.40 1.10
C ARG A 422 4.12 3.04 -0.13
N PHE A 423 4.72 2.92 -1.31
CA PHE A 423 3.98 2.50 -2.51
C PHE A 423 3.45 1.07 -2.42
N PHE A 424 4.03 0.22 -1.57
CA PHE A 424 3.61 -1.17 -1.34
C PHE A 424 2.60 -1.33 -0.20
N ILE A 425 2.02 -0.22 0.30
CA ILE A 425 1.06 -0.22 1.42
C ILE A 425 -0.16 -1.14 1.21
N PHE A 426 -0.57 -1.34 -0.04
CA PHE A 426 -1.70 -2.20 -0.40
C PHE A 426 -1.45 -3.69 -0.09
N VAL A 427 -0.19 -4.08 0.18
CA VAL A 427 0.19 -5.45 0.56
C VAL A 427 -0.16 -5.75 2.01
N ILE A 428 -0.28 -4.74 2.88
CA ILE A 428 -0.47 -4.92 4.33
C ILE A 428 -1.69 -5.78 4.69
N PRO A 429 -2.89 -5.60 4.11
CA PRO A 429 -4.04 -6.47 4.40
C PRO A 429 -4.02 -7.83 3.68
N GLY A 430 -3.10 -8.05 2.73
CA GLY A 430 -3.10 -9.14 1.75
C GLY A 430 -2.55 -10.48 2.21
#